data_AF-A0A538SR31-F1
#
_entry.id   AF-A0A538SR31-F1
#
_cell.length_a   1.000
_cell.length_b   1.000
_cell.length_c   1.000
_cell.angle_alpha   90.00
_cell.angle_beta   90.00
_cell.angle_gamma   90.00
#
_symmetry.space_group_name_H-M   'P 1'
#
loop_
_entity.id
_entity.type
_entity.pdbx_description
1 polymer ?
#
loop_
_entity_poly.entity_id
_entity_poly.type
_entity_poly.pdbx_seq_one_letter_code
_entity_poly.pdbx_strand_id
1 'polypeptide(L)'
;MRSVRRFSYDGSVDGAKVQVRVEFKNDAASGLGMPLPGGVVRVFQRDTDGSLELAGEDRIEHTPRNQTVRVTIGSAFDIAVERKQSDLKQIDKGVTAASYEIMLTSHRKDPVDVTVIEHAEGQWEILKSTLPHTKKDSRTFEFTVRCEPEKPVTVTYTVRTRV
;
A
#
# COMPACT_ATOMS: atom_id res chain seq x y z
N MET A 1 15.33 17.37 3.19
CA MET A 1 13.97 16.77 3.23
C MET A 1 14.10 15.28 3.50
N ARG A 2 13.46 14.76 4.55
CA ARG A 2 13.41 13.31 4.80
C ARG A 2 12.17 12.76 4.10
N SER A 3 12.37 12.02 3.02
CA SER A 3 11.31 11.28 2.35
C SER A 3 11.35 9.81 2.77
N VAL A 4 10.20 9.14 2.69
CA VAL A 4 10.07 7.71 2.96
C VAL A 4 9.45 7.04 1.75
N ARG A 5 10.11 6.01 1.23
CA ARG A 5 9.55 5.16 0.18
C ARG A 5 8.63 4.13 0.83
N ARG A 6 7.39 4.06 0.37
CA ARG A 6 6.35 3.13 0.83
C ARG A 6 5.95 2.21 -0.30
N PHE A 7 5.68 0.96 0.04
CA PHE A 7 5.15 -0.03 -0.87
C PHE A 7 3.76 -0.42 -0.37
N SER A 8 2.78 -0.42 -1.27
CA SER A 8 1.40 -0.75 -0.91
C SER A 8 0.74 -1.55 -2.01
N TYR A 9 -0.10 -2.49 -1.61
CA TYR A 9 -0.94 -3.28 -2.50
C TYR A 9 -2.39 -3.09 -2.12
N ASP A 10 -3.21 -2.56 -3.03
CA ASP A 10 -4.67 -2.54 -2.91
C ASP A 10 -5.27 -3.31 -4.10
N GLY A 11 -5.77 -4.52 -3.86
CA GLY A 11 -6.28 -5.38 -4.93
C GLY A 11 -7.49 -4.80 -5.68
N SER A 12 -8.21 -3.83 -5.09
CA SER A 12 -9.37 -3.17 -5.71
C SER A 12 -9.00 -2.00 -6.61
N VAL A 13 -7.83 -1.39 -6.41
CA VAL A 13 -7.35 -0.21 -7.15
C VAL A 13 -6.20 -0.57 -8.09
N ASP A 14 -5.26 -1.40 -7.62
CA ASP A 14 -3.97 -1.65 -8.28
C ASP A 14 -3.94 -2.95 -9.10
N GLY A 15 -4.99 -3.78 -9.03
CA GLY A 15 -5.05 -5.09 -9.65
C GLY A 15 -4.05 -6.06 -9.03
N ALA A 16 -3.02 -6.46 -9.78
CA ALA A 16 -1.95 -7.37 -9.35
C ALA A 16 -0.58 -6.66 -9.26
N LYS A 17 -0.57 -5.37 -8.90
CA LYS A 17 0.65 -4.56 -8.83
C LYS A 17 0.83 -3.96 -7.45
N VAL A 18 2.06 -3.97 -6.95
CA VAL A 18 2.44 -3.22 -5.74
C VAL A 18 2.83 -1.82 -6.16
N GLN A 19 2.17 -0.80 -5.62
CA GLN A 19 2.52 0.60 -5.86
C GLN A 19 3.67 1.05 -4.98
N VAL A 20 4.47 1.94 -5.55
CA VAL A 20 5.57 2.61 -4.87
C VAL A 20 5.22 4.09 -4.73
N ARG A 21 5.22 4.56 -3.48
CA ARG A 21 4.93 5.95 -3.14
C ARG A 21 6.11 6.56 -2.41
N VAL A 22 6.35 7.84 -2.66
CA VAL A 22 7.25 8.66 -1.86
C VAL A 22 6.40 9.58 -1.00
N GLU A 23 6.60 9.50 0.31
CA GLU A 23 5.94 10.35 1.28
C GLU A 23 6.92 11.33 1.89
N PHE A 24 6.52 12.59 2.02
CA PHE A 24 7.28 13.61 2.74
C PHE A 24 6.35 14.62 3.39
N LYS A 25 6.84 15.28 4.45
CA LYS A 25 6.07 16.31 5.15
C LYS A 25 6.35 17.68 4.55
N ASN A 26 5.31 18.44 4.24
CA ASN A 26 5.42 19.84 3.84
C ASN A 26 5.67 20.74 5.06
N ASP A 27 6.86 20.68 5.64
CA ASP A 27 7.25 21.52 6.78
C ASP A 27 8.44 22.42 6.49
N ALA A 28 8.62 23.46 7.31
CA ALA A 28 9.71 24.43 7.16
C ALA A 28 11.09 23.79 7.37
N ALA A 29 11.18 22.78 8.25
CA ALA A 29 12.41 22.02 8.49
C ALA A 29 12.89 21.26 7.23
N SER A 30 11.96 20.91 6.33
CA SER A 30 12.26 20.29 5.03
C SER A 30 12.52 21.30 3.91
N GLY A 31 12.51 22.61 4.20
CA GLY A 31 12.70 23.68 3.22
C GLY A 31 11.45 24.00 2.40
N LEU A 32 10.28 23.47 2.79
CA LEU A 32 8.99 23.75 2.18
C LEU A 32 8.20 24.70 3.10
N GLY A 33 7.29 24.16 3.92
CA GLY A 33 6.61 24.91 4.99
C GLY A 33 5.62 25.96 4.49
N MET A 34 5.23 25.87 3.22
CA MET A 34 4.34 26.79 2.52
C MET A 34 3.25 26.00 1.78
N PRO A 35 2.08 26.57 1.47
CA PRO A 35 1.09 25.90 0.63
C PRO A 35 1.72 25.45 -0.68
N LEU A 36 1.60 24.16 -1.00
CA LEU A 36 2.08 23.61 -2.26
C LEU A 36 0.94 23.71 -3.28
N PRO A 37 1.13 24.39 -4.43
CA PRO A 37 0.14 24.42 -5.47
C PRO A 37 -0.05 23.03 -6.07
N GLY A 38 -1.30 22.70 -6.43
CA GLY A 38 -1.58 21.49 -7.20
C GLY A 38 -0.85 21.51 -8.53
N GLY A 39 -0.32 20.37 -8.95
CA GLY A 39 0.54 20.30 -10.13
C GLY A 39 1.29 18.97 -10.23
N VAL A 40 2.10 18.87 -11.28
CA VAL A 40 2.91 17.69 -11.55
C VAL A 40 4.18 17.73 -10.70
N VAL A 41 4.44 16.66 -9.98
CA VAL A 41 5.64 16.42 -9.18
C VAL A 41 6.44 15.31 -9.81
N ARG A 42 7.72 15.59 -10.08
CA ARG A 42 8.68 14.60 -10.57
C ARG A 42 9.63 14.23 -9.46
N VAL A 43 9.81 12.92 -9.26
CA VAL A 43 10.77 12.38 -8.30
C VAL A 43 11.98 11.90 -9.07
N PHE A 44 13.15 12.41 -8.70
CA PHE A 44 14.42 11.95 -9.24
C PHE A 44 15.17 11.12 -8.20
N GLN A 45 15.76 10.01 -8.63
CA GLN A 45 16.68 9.22 -7.83
C GLN A 45 18.10 9.46 -8.32
N ARG A 46 19.06 9.53 -7.39
CA ARG A 46 20.47 9.58 -7.74
C ARG A 46 20.98 8.16 -7.97
N ASP A 47 21.60 7.91 -9.13
CA ASP A 47 22.24 6.64 -9.44
C ASP A 47 23.67 6.57 -8.85
N THR A 48 24.28 5.40 -8.91
CA THR A 48 25.64 5.09 -8.43
C THR A 48 26.72 5.97 -9.05
N ASP A 49 26.54 6.41 -10.28
CA ASP A 49 27.45 7.34 -10.99
C ASP A 49 27.21 8.81 -10.63
N GLY A 50 26.20 9.09 -9.79
CA GLY A 50 25.83 10.43 -9.36
C GLY A 50 24.85 11.16 -10.30
N SER A 51 24.44 10.56 -11.42
CA SER A 51 23.43 11.10 -12.31
C SER A 51 22.03 11.12 -11.64
N LEU A 52 21.12 11.94 -12.15
CA LEU A 52 19.73 12.00 -11.71
C LEU A 52 18.84 11.32 -12.75
N GLU A 53 18.18 10.24 -12.34
CA GLU A 53 17.21 9.53 -13.15
C GLU A 53 15.79 9.83 -12.68
N LEU A 54 14.85 9.93 -13.62
CA LEU A 54 13.44 10.08 -13.29
C LEU A 54 12.91 8.77 -12.69
N ALA A 55 12.63 8.77 -11.40
CA ALA A 55 12.05 7.64 -10.69
C ALA A 55 10.53 7.56 -10.87
N GLY A 56 9.86 8.69 -11.14
CA GLY A 56 8.43 8.74 -11.42
C GLY A 56 7.84 10.16 -11.44
N GLU A 57 6.59 10.25 -11.88
CA GLU A 57 5.82 11.49 -11.98
C GLU A 57 4.40 11.24 -11.46
N ASP A 58 3.89 12.15 -10.61
CA ASP A 58 2.50 12.14 -10.15
C ASP A 58 1.94 13.56 -10.15
N ARG A 59 0.61 13.70 -10.13
CA ARG A 59 -0.05 14.99 -9.94
C ARG A 59 -0.56 15.09 -8.51
N ILE A 60 -0.10 16.09 -7.77
CA ILE A 60 -0.59 16.40 -6.43
C ILE A 60 -1.70 17.46 -6.48
N GLU A 61 -2.59 17.42 -5.50
CA GLU A 61 -3.54 18.50 -5.24
C GLU A 61 -2.91 19.62 -4.39
N HIS A 62 -3.64 20.73 -4.24
CA HIS A 62 -3.25 21.80 -3.33
C HIS A 62 -3.04 21.25 -1.93
N THR A 63 -1.80 21.28 -1.45
CA THR A 63 -1.44 20.69 -0.14
C THR A 63 -1.11 21.80 0.85
N PRO A 64 -1.86 21.95 1.95
CA PRO A 64 -1.57 22.93 2.98
C PRO A 64 -0.20 22.72 3.64
N ARG A 65 0.27 23.77 4.32
CA ARG A 65 1.43 23.67 5.21
C ARG A 65 1.24 22.56 6.26
N ASN A 66 2.32 21.88 6.59
CA ASN A 66 2.45 20.81 7.58
C ASN A 66 1.70 19.51 7.28
N GLN A 67 1.16 19.35 6.07
CA GLN A 67 0.53 18.11 5.62
C GLN A 67 1.54 17.15 4.95
N THR A 68 1.26 15.86 5.00
CA THR A 68 2.05 14.85 4.30
C THR A 68 1.64 14.83 2.82
N VAL A 69 2.63 15.01 1.95
CA VAL A 69 2.49 14.83 0.50
C VAL A 69 2.83 13.39 0.17
N ARG A 70 2.02 12.78 -0.69
CA ARG A 70 2.25 11.44 -1.25
C ARG A 70 2.37 11.56 -2.76
N VAL A 71 3.40 10.97 -3.32
CA VAL A 71 3.67 10.97 -4.76
C VAL A 71 3.86 9.53 -5.20
N THR A 72 2.96 9.04 -6.04
CA THR A 72 3.07 7.70 -6.62
C THR A 72 4.09 7.73 -7.74
N ILE A 73 5.19 7.02 -7.59
CA ILE A 73 6.29 7.04 -8.56
C ILE A 73 6.22 5.88 -9.57
N GLY A 74 5.33 4.92 -9.34
CA GLY A 74 5.07 3.81 -10.24
C GLY A 74 4.77 2.51 -9.49
N SER A 75 4.78 1.40 -10.22
CA SER A 75 4.62 0.07 -9.65
C SER A 75 5.97 -0.62 -9.46
N ALA A 76 6.12 -1.38 -8.38
CA ALA A 76 7.29 -2.21 -8.13
C ALA A 76 7.32 -3.37 -9.13
N PHE A 77 8.38 -3.45 -9.92
CA PHE A 77 8.61 -4.57 -10.86
C PHE A 77 9.25 -5.78 -10.17
N ASP A 78 9.82 -5.56 -8.99
CA ASP A 78 10.61 -6.49 -8.18
C ASP A 78 9.79 -7.08 -7.01
N ILE A 79 8.47 -6.89 -7.01
CA ILE A 79 7.56 -7.50 -6.03
C ILE A 79 6.34 -8.04 -6.79
N ALA A 80 6.21 -9.35 -6.83
CA ALA A 80 5.04 -10.03 -7.37
C ALA A 80 3.97 -10.20 -6.28
N VAL A 81 2.70 -10.10 -6.66
CA VAL A 81 1.56 -10.32 -5.77
C VAL A 81 0.50 -11.18 -6.45
N GLU A 82 0.02 -12.18 -5.73
CA GLU A 82 -1.09 -13.02 -6.13
C GLU A 82 -2.16 -13.00 -5.05
N ARG A 83 -3.41 -12.67 -5.44
CA ARG A 83 -4.56 -12.63 -4.54
C ARG A 83 -5.58 -13.66 -4.99
N LYS A 84 -6.02 -14.51 -4.06
CA LYS A 84 -7.00 -15.56 -4.28
C LYS A 84 -8.07 -15.52 -3.21
N GLN A 85 -9.34 -15.60 -3.60
CA GLN A 85 -10.42 -15.95 -2.68
C GLN A 85 -10.47 -17.48 -2.58
N SER A 86 -10.04 -18.02 -1.44
CA SER A 86 -9.90 -19.46 -1.25
C SER A 86 -11.19 -20.13 -0.78
N ASP A 87 -12.10 -19.38 -0.14
CA ASP A 87 -13.40 -19.88 0.31
C ASP A 87 -14.45 -18.77 0.34
N LEU A 88 -15.72 -19.12 0.14
CA LEU A 88 -16.87 -18.23 0.33
C LEU A 88 -18.06 -19.03 0.82
N LYS A 89 -18.61 -18.60 1.96
CA LYS A 89 -19.76 -19.25 2.58
C LYS A 89 -20.83 -18.22 2.92
N GLN A 90 -22.07 -18.54 2.57
CA GLN A 90 -23.23 -17.83 3.08
C GLN A 90 -23.60 -18.45 4.43
N ILE A 91 -23.53 -17.66 5.50
CA ILE A 91 -23.87 -18.11 6.85
C ILE A 91 -25.36 -17.93 7.10
N ASP A 92 -25.92 -16.79 6.68
CA ASP A 92 -27.33 -16.44 6.77
C ASP A 92 -27.71 -15.45 5.65
N LYS A 93 -28.97 -15.03 5.58
CA LYS A 93 -29.42 -13.95 4.71
C LYS A 93 -28.68 -12.65 5.06
N GLY A 94 -27.90 -12.15 4.11
CA GLY A 94 -27.10 -10.92 4.26
C GLY A 94 -25.82 -11.10 5.08
N VAL A 95 -25.44 -12.33 5.48
CA VAL A 95 -24.21 -12.61 6.22
C VAL A 95 -23.35 -13.61 5.46
N THR A 96 -22.12 -13.23 5.11
CA THR A 96 -21.17 -14.10 4.42
C THR A 96 -19.83 -14.14 5.15
N ALA A 97 -19.09 -15.22 4.97
CA ALA A 97 -17.68 -15.30 5.33
C ALA A 97 -16.86 -15.67 4.10
N ALA A 98 -15.84 -14.87 3.81
CA ALA A 98 -14.92 -15.07 2.70
C ALA A 98 -13.50 -15.21 3.23
N SER A 99 -12.75 -16.19 2.72
CA SER A 99 -11.33 -16.37 3.03
C SER A 99 -10.47 -15.99 1.84
N TYR A 100 -9.37 -15.30 2.12
CA TYR A 100 -8.44 -14.81 1.12
C TYR A 100 -7.02 -15.26 1.45
N GLU A 101 -6.24 -15.47 0.39
CA GLU A 101 -4.81 -15.74 0.40
C GLU A 101 -4.12 -14.71 -0.48
N ILE A 102 -3.18 -13.95 0.09
CA ILE A 102 -2.41 -12.93 -0.61
C ILE A 102 -0.94 -13.32 -0.47
N MET A 103 -0.35 -13.80 -1.56
CA MET A 103 1.05 -14.18 -1.63
C MET A 103 1.87 -13.04 -2.22
N LEU A 104 2.92 -12.64 -1.52
CA LEU A 104 3.88 -11.63 -1.96
C LEU A 104 5.26 -12.28 -2.11
N THR A 105 5.91 -12.04 -3.24
CA THR A 105 7.28 -12.52 -3.50
C THR A 105 8.14 -11.33 -3.90
N SER A 106 9.19 -11.04 -3.13
CA SER A 106 10.13 -9.96 -3.45
C SER A 106 11.39 -10.52 -4.10
N HIS A 107 11.74 -9.97 -5.26
CA HIS A 107 13.00 -10.20 -5.96
C HIS A 107 14.06 -9.11 -5.66
N ARG A 108 13.87 -8.40 -4.54
CA ARG A 108 14.78 -7.37 -4.07
C ARG A 108 15.93 -7.99 -3.30
N LYS A 109 17.08 -7.32 -3.31
CA LYS A 109 18.24 -7.70 -2.50
C LYS A 109 18.03 -7.42 -1.01
N ASP A 110 17.30 -6.34 -0.70
CA ASP A 110 17.00 -5.92 0.66
C ASP A 110 15.54 -6.20 0.99
N PRO A 111 15.22 -6.57 2.25
CA PRO A 111 13.84 -6.81 2.63
C PRO A 111 13.02 -5.52 2.63
N VAL A 112 11.72 -5.64 2.39
CA VAL A 112 10.79 -4.52 2.24
C VAL A 112 9.47 -4.79 2.93
N ASP A 113 8.87 -3.75 3.52
CA ASP A 113 7.53 -3.83 4.08
C ASP A 113 6.51 -3.39 3.03
N VAL A 114 5.55 -4.26 2.74
CA VAL A 114 4.41 -3.97 1.86
C VAL A 114 3.15 -3.82 2.72
N THR A 115 2.48 -2.68 2.57
CA THR A 115 1.16 -2.47 3.20
C THR A 115 0.08 -3.05 2.30
N VAL A 116 -0.54 -4.15 2.72
CA VAL A 116 -1.68 -4.74 2.02
C VAL A 116 -2.95 -4.08 2.54
N ILE A 117 -3.68 -3.42 1.65
CA ILE A 117 -4.90 -2.66 1.92
C ILE A 117 -6.08 -3.49 1.41
N GLU A 118 -7.01 -3.79 2.30
CA GLU A 118 -8.21 -4.58 1.99
C GLU A 118 -9.47 -3.82 2.42
N HIS A 119 -10.57 -4.12 1.71
CA HIS A 119 -11.85 -3.44 1.86
C HIS A 119 -12.95 -4.42 2.22
N ALA A 120 -13.83 -4.03 3.13
CA ALA A 120 -14.99 -4.80 3.53
C ALA A 120 -16.27 -3.95 3.55
N GLU A 121 -17.35 -4.53 3.04
CA GLU A 121 -18.67 -3.93 2.98
C GLU A 121 -19.47 -4.14 4.27
N GLY A 122 -20.37 -3.21 4.56
CA GLY A 122 -21.30 -3.32 5.68
C GLY A 122 -20.62 -3.42 7.04
N GLN A 123 -21.24 -4.16 7.97
CA GLN A 123 -20.59 -4.52 9.23
C GLN A 123 -19.65 -5.69 9.00
N TRP A 124 -18.40 -5.57 9.43
CA TRP A 124 -17.42 -6.64 9.21
C TRP A 124 -16.56 -6.91 10.43
N GLU A 125 -16.05 -8.13 10.49
CA GLU A 125 -15.02 -8.57 11.42
C GLU A 125 -14.06 -9.55 10.77
N ILE A 126 -12.79 -9.49 11.17
CA ILE A 126 -11.79 -10.49 10.80
C ILE A 126 -11.88 -11.63 11.81
N LEU A 127 -12.32 -12.80 11.35
CA LEU A 127 -12.49 -13.99 12.17
C LEU A 127 -11.17 -14.69 12.45
N LYS A 128 -10.30 -14.74 11.43
CA LYS A 128 -9.00 -15.41 11.45
C LYS A 128 -8.03 -14.64 10.58
N SER A 129 -6.77 -14.56 10.99
CA SER A 129 -5.70 -14.08 10.13
C SER A 129 -4.34 -14.60 10.57
N THR A 130 -3.43 -14.76 9.62
CA THR A 130 -2.01 -15.08 9.90
C THR A 130 -1.21 -13.87 10.39
N LEU A 131 -1.71 -12.65 10.17
CA LEU A 131 -1.05 -11.40 10.58
C LEU A 131 -2.01 -10.48 11.34
N PRO A 132 -1.50 -9.62 12.24
CA PRO A 132 -2.32 -8.58 12.84
C PRO A 132 -2.78 -7.59 11.77
N HIS A 133 -4.04 -7.17 11.85
CA HIS A 133 -4.61 -6.14 10.99
C HIS A 133 -4.81 -4.83 11.77
N THR A 134 -4.76 -3.71 11.06
CA THR A 134 -5.13 -2.40 11.60
C THR A 134 -6.37 -1.89 10.87
N LYS A 135 -7.45 -1.65 11.60
CA LYS A 135 -8.64 -0.98 11.05
C LYS A 135 -8.33 0.51 10.86
N LYS A 136 -8.51 1.03 9.64
CA LYS A 136 -8.22 2.42 9.29
C LYS A 136 -9.46 3.29 9.34
N ASP A 137 -10.57 2.76 8.84
CA ASP A 137 -11.87 3.40 8.84
C ASP A 137 -12.98 2.33 8.84
N SER A 138 -14.22 2.71 8.53
CA SER A 138 -15.37 1.80 8.53
C SER A 138 -15.30 0.70 7.47
N ARG A 139 -14.48 0.84 6.43
CA ARG A 139 -14.42 -0.05 5.26
C ARG A 139 -13.03 -0.58 4.98
N THR A 140 -11.99 0.09 5.46
CA THR A 140 -10.59 -0.21 5.14
C THR A 140 -9.86 -0.84 6.33
N PHE A 141 -9.11 -1.89 6.07
CA PHE A 141 -8.14 -2.46 7.01
C PHE A 141 -6.83 -2.81 6.29
N GLU A 142 -5.74 -2.80 7.05
CA GLU A 142 -4.39 -2.97 6.51
C GLU A 142 -3.63 -4.08 7.22
N PHE A 143 -2.80 -4.80 6.48
CA PHE A 143 -1.73 -5.65 7.01
C PHE A 143 -0.38 -5.06 6.63
N THR A 144 0.60 -5.12 7.53
CA THR A 144 2.00 -4.87 7.19
C THR A 144 2.69 -6.20 6.98
N VAL A 145 3.16 -6.44 5.75
CA VAL A 145 3.80 -7.70 5.35
C VAL A 145 5.28 -7.45 5.12
N ARG A 146 6.11 -8.12 5.91
CA ARG A 146 7.56 -8.13 5.70
C ARG A 146 7.91 -9.11 4.59
N CYS A 147 8.36 -8.60 3.45
CA CYS A 147 8.85 -9.41 2.33
C CYS A 147 10.37 -9.52 2.41
N GLU A 148 10.86 -10.72 2.74
CA GLU A 148 12.29 -11.04 2.72
C GLU A 148 12.74 -11.41 1.28
N PRO A 149 14.00 -11.16 0.91
CA PRO A 149 14.53 -11.47 -0.42
C PRO A 149 14.29 -12.94 -0.83
N GLU A 150 13.69 -13.12 -2.01
CA GLU A 150 13.41 -14.43 -2.65
C GLU A 150 12.58 -15.41 -1.79
N LYS A 151 11.90 -14.91 -0.75
CA LYS A 151 11.06 -15.73 0.14
C LYS A 151 9.60 -15.32 0.01
N PRO A 152 8.75 -16.13 -0.64
CA PRO A 152 7.33 -15.88 -0.67
C PRO A 152 6.74 -15.82 0.75
N VAL A 153 5.86 -14.87 0.99
CA VAL A 153 5.10 -14.72 2.23
C VAL A 153 3.62 -14.64 1.90
N THR A 154 2.81 -15.45 2.59
CA THR A 154 1.36 -15.50 2.36
C THR A 154 0.61 -14.99 3.58
N VAL A 155 -0.18 -13.93 3.37
CA VAL A 155 -1.18 -13.48 4.32
C VAL A 155 -2.47 -14.21 4.03
N THR A 156 -3.04 -14.86 5.03
CA THR A 156 -4.38 -15.42 4.93
C THR A 156 -5.29 -14.76 5.96
N TYR A 157 -6.54 -14.52 5.58
CA TYR A 157 -7.55 -14.05 6.52
C TYR A 157 -8.94 -14.46 6.09
N THR A 158 -9.84 -14.53 7.07
CA THR A 158 -11.28 -14.73 6.85
C THR A 158 -12.01 -13.52 7.36
N VAL A 159 -12.75 -12.84 6.48
CA VAL A 159 -13.62 -11.73 6.83
C VAL A 159 -15.08 -12.19 6.82
N ARG A 160 -15.82 -11.85 7.88
CA ARG A 160 -17.28 -11.96 7.91
C ARG A 160 -17.86 -10.59 7.63
N THR A 161 -18.81 -10.50 6.71
CA THR A 161 -19.55 -9.27 6.43
C THR A 161 -21.04 -9.47 6.66
N ARG A 162 -21.72 -8.38 7.03
CA ARG A 162 -23.18 -8.28 7.12
C ARG A 162 -23.64 -7.01 6.40
N VAL A 163 -24.44 -7.20 5.36
CA VAL A 163 -25.00 -6.15 4.51
C VAL A 163 -26.52 -6.08 4.60
#